data_AF-A0A6J7PVH8-F1
#
_entry.id   AF-A0A6J7PVH8-F1
#
_cell.length_a   1.000
_cell.length_b   1.000
_cell.length_c   1.000
_cell.angle_alpha   90.00
_cell.angle_beta   90.00
_cell.angle_gamma   90.00
#
_symmetry.space_group_name_H-M   'P 1'
#
loop_
_entity.id
_entity.type
_entity.pdbx_description
1 polymer ?
#
loop_
_entity_poly.entity_id
_entity_poly.type
_entity_poly.pdbx_seq_one_letter_code
_entity_poly.pdbx_strand_id
1 'polypeptide(L)'
;MSWLSNASVYERRRIAVAVVATLVLIPVAWWTQRSPKTEHPEVAIEEGPLSQTLSPGFLTGSKETVPRPTSALNEAAPEDALIRTGLATYKNFAVRPVRVPGSTTTSTIVPTTVLPKDVCIINFLPEGTKVTIENTDNGRSIACRVRWQTIPSGMLVVLNAPLFQKISELNQAPIPVRISW
;
A
#
# COMPACT_ATOMS: atom_id res chain seq x y z
N MET A 1 27.03 -2.83 -33.00
CA MET A 1 26.65 -2.60 -31.58
C MET A 1 26.61 -1.10 -31.33
N SER A 2 25.45 -0.46 -31.49
CA SER A 2 25.32 1.02 -31.55
C SER A 2 24.12 1.56 -30.76
N TRP A 3 23.71 0.89 -29.68
CA TRP A 3 22.52 1.26 -28.89
C TRP A 3 22.80 1.94 -27.55
N LEU A 4 24.06 2.18 -27.17
CA LEU A 4 24.41 2.71 -25.84
C LEU A 4 24.55 4.23 -25.75
N SER A 5 24.39 4.97 -26.85
CA SER A 5 24.74 6.40 -26.86
C SER A 5 23.75 7.32 -26.13
N ASN A 6 22.53 6.87 -25.78
CA ASN A 6 21.50 7.74 -25.20
C ASN A 6 20.96 7.34 -23.82
N ALA A 7 21.74 6.60 -23.03
CA ALA A 7 21.42 6.34 -21.63
C ALA A 7 21.72 7.58 -20.75
N SER A 8 20.77 8.01 -19.92
CA SER A 8 20.95 9.11 -18.95
C SER A 8 22.10 8.80 -17.97
N VAL A 9 22.74 9.82 -17.40
CA VAL A 9 23.87 9.65 -16.46
C VAL A 9 23.50 8.71 -15.28
N TYR A 10 22.25 8.77 -14.85
CA TYR A 10 21.71 7.91 -13.80
C TYR A 10 21.59 6.44 -14.23
N GLU A 11 21.11 6.20 -15.45
CA GLU A 11 21.01 4.86 -16.04
C GLU A 11 22.40 4.21 -16.19
N ARG A 12 23.39 4.97 -16.65
CA ARG A 12 24.78 4.50 -16.80
C ARG A 12 25.40 4.10 -15.47
N ARG A 13 25.15 4.87 -14.40
CA ARG A 13 25.62 4.56 -13.05
C ARG A 13 24.96 3.30 -12.50
N ARG A 14 23.65 3.11 -12.70
CA ARG A 14 22.93 1.91 -12.27
C ARG A 14 23.41 0.65 -13.00
N ILE A 15 23.59 0.73 -14.32
CA ILE A 15 24.09 -0.40 -15.12
C ILE A 15 25.52 -0.75 -14.71
N ALA A 16 26.39 0.25 -14.53
CA ALA A 16 27.77 0.02 -14.07
C ALA A 16 27.83 -0.67 -12.70
N VAL A 17 27.01 -0.24 -11.74
CA VAL A 17 26.94 -0.87 -10.41
C VAL A 17 26.45 -2.31 -10.50
N ALA A 18 25.42 -2.58 -11.32
CA ALA A 18 24.90 -3.94 -11.49
C ALA A 18 25.95 -4.89 -12.10
N VAL A 19 26.70 -4.44 -13.10
CA VAL A 19 27.77 -5.25 -13.72
C VAL A 19 28.88 -5.56 -12.71
N VAL A 20 29.34 -4.56 -11.95
CA VAL A 20 30.37 -4.75 -10.92
C VAL A 20 29.90 -5.70 -9.83
N ALA A 21 28.66 -5.54 -9.33
CA ALA A 21 28.09 -6.43 -8.33
C ALA A 21 28.02 -7.89 -8.82
N THR A 22 27.66 -8.09 -10.10
CA THR A 22 27.57 -9.42 -10.70
C THR A 22 28.96 -10.07 -10.84
N LEU A 23 29.98 -9.29 -11.24
CA LEU A 23 31.36 -9.77 -11.34
C LEU A 23 31.98 -10.13 -9.98
N VAL A 24 31.51 -9.54 -8.89
CA VAL A 24 31.98 -9.85 -7.53
C VAL A 24 31.22 -11.04 -6.93
N LEU A 25 29.90 -11.11 -7.10
CA LEU A 25 29.07 -12.14 -6.46
C LEU A 25 29.30 -13.54 -7.04
N ILE A 26 29.52 -13.66 -8.35
CA ILE A 26 29.74 -14.96 -9.02
C ILE A 26 30.98 -15.71 -8.48
N PRO A 27 32.19 -15.11 -8.41
CA PRO A 27 33.36 -15.81 -7.89
C PRO A 27 33.27 -16.08 -6.39
N VAL A 28 32.62 -15.22 -5.60
CA VAL A 28 32.40 -15.44 -4.16
C VAL A 28 31.50 -16.66 -3.92
N ALA A 29 30.41 -16.79 -4.67
CA ALA A 29 29.52 -17.96 -4.57
C ALA A 29 30.24 -19.27 -4.91
N TRP A 30 31.11 -19.25 -5.93
CA TRP A 30 31.89 -20.42 -6.34
C TRP A 30 32.88 -20.89 -5.26
N TRP A 31 33.38 -19.95 -4.44
CA TRP A 31 34.33 -20.30 -3.38
C TRP A 31 33.63 -20.97 -2.19
N THR A 32 32.40 -20.58 -1.88
CA THR A 32 31.64 -21.12 -0.74
C THR A 32 31.09 -22.54 -0.95
N GLN A 33 31.02 -23.02 -2.19
CA GLN A 33 30.51 -24.37 -2.50
C GLN A 33 31.57 -25.48 -2.39
N ARG A 34 32.83 -25.16 -2.09
CA ARG A 34 33.88 -26.16 -1.85
C ARG A 34 33.87 -26.61 -0.39
N SER A 35 32.86 -27.34 0.02
CA SER A 35 32.92 -28.15 1.25
C SER A 35 32.92 -29.64 0.88
N PRO A 36 33.91 -30.44 1.33
CA PRO A 36 33.86 -31.88 1.13
C PRO A 36 32.69 -32.48 1.93
N LYS A 37 31.84 -33.25 1.26
CA LYS A 37 30.80 -34.07 1.91
C LYS A 37 31.48 -35.21 2.65
N THR A 38 31.45 -35.18 3.98
CA THR A 38 31.64 -36.36 4.82
C THR A 38 30.27 -36.98 5.07
N GLU A 39 30.02 -38.14 4.47
CA GLU A 39 28.89 -39.01 4.82
C GLU A 39 29.11 -39.64 6.20
N HIS A 40 28.06 -39.70 7.01
CA HIS A 40 27.89 -40.69 8.08
C HIS A 40 26.40 -41.02 8.24
N PRO A 41 26.02 -42.31 8.40
CA PRO A 41 24.63 -42.75 8.47
C PRO A 41 24.10 -42.88 9.91
N GLU A 42 22.78 -43.07 10.02
CA GLU A 42 22.03 -43.67 11.14
C GLU A 42 21.99 -42.83 12.44
N VAL A 43 20.83 -42.53 13.03
CA VAL A 43 20.03 -43.48 13.81
C VAL A 43 18.55 -43.01 13.86
N ALA A 44 17.66 -43.98 13.70
CA ALA A 44 16.22 -43.87 13.92
C ALA A 44 15.90 -43.61 15.40
N ILE A 45 14.97 -42.70 15.68
CA ILE A 45 14.35 -42.58 17.01
C ILE A 45 12.99 -43.28 16.95
N GLU A 46 12.92 -44.36 17.71
CA GLU A 46 11.83 -45.30 17.91
C GLU A 46 10.71 -44.70 18.80
N GLU A 47 9.52 -45.27 18.64
CA GLU A 47 8.24 -44.90 19.23
C GLU A 47 8.16 -45.10 20.75
N GLY A 48 7.23 -44.39 21.43
CA GLY A 48 6.87 -44.67 22.82
C GLY A 48 5.73 -43.78 23.35
N PRO A 49 4.50 -44.31 23.53
CA PRO A 49 3.32 -43.56 23.97
C PRO A 49 3.10 -43.65 25.49
N LEU A 50 2.29 -42.75 26.06
CA LEU A 50 1.27 -43.00 27.11
C LEU A 50 0.90 -41.70 27.84
N SER A 51 -0.36 -41.29 27.74
CA SER A 51 -1.16 -40.88 28.90
C SER A 51 -2.63 -40.77 28.48
N GLN A 52 -3.39 -41.78 28.89
CA GLN A 52 -4.85 -41.73 29.00
C GLN A 52 -5.21 -40.95 30.27
N THR A 53 -6.33 -40.21 30.28
CA THR A 53 -7.41 -40.31 31.31
C THR A 53 -8.56 -39.37 30.95
N LEU A 54 -9.74 -39.95 30.82
CA LEU A 54 -11.05 -39.31 30.61
C LEU A 54 -11.65 -38.75 31.92
N SER A 55 -12.59 -37.81 31.73
CA SER A 55 -13.91 -37.68 32.41
C SER A 55 -14.14 -36.55 33.44
N PRO A 56 -15.42 -36.11 33.61
CA PRO A 56 -15.82 -34.70 33.67
C PRO A 56 -16.45 -34.28 35.01
N GLY A 57 -16.69 -32.98 35.21
CA GLY A 57 -17.37 -32.47 36.40
C GLY A 57 -18.21 -31.22 36.10
N PHE A 58 -19.52 -31.43 35.93
CA PHE A 58 -20.53 -30.37 36.02
C PHE A 58 -20.75 -30.01 37.49
N LEU A 59 -20.76 -28.72 37.82
CA LEU A 59 -21.52 -28.19 38.96
C LEU A 59 -22.13 -26.83 38.61
N THR A 60 -23.45 -26.82 38.58
CA THR A 60 -24.33 -25.66 38.57
C THR A 60 -24.24 -24.97 39.92
N GLY A 61 -23.98 -23.65 39.93
CA GLY A 61 -23.96 -22.83 41.13
C GLY A 61 -24.33 -21.39 40.79
N SER A 62 -25.59 -21.05 41.01
CA SER A 62 -26.18 -19.72 40.83
C SER A 62 -25.48 -18.65 41.65
N LYS A 63 -25.13 -17.51 41.02
CA LYS A 63 -24.96 -16.23 41.72
C LYS A 63 -25.28 -15.07 40.78
N GLU A 64 -26.50 -14.57 40.89
CA GLU A 64 -26.88 -13.28 40.35
C GLU A 64 -26.49 -12.18 41.35
N THR A 65 -25.60 -11.26 40.96
CA THR A 65 -25.48 -9.92 41.58
C THR A 65 -24.73 -8.96 40.63
N VAL A 66 -25.50 -8.10 39.95
CA VAL A 66 -25.20 -6.73 39.47
C VAL A 66 -24.03 -6.51 38.48
N PRO A 67 -24.30 -6.26 37.18
CA PRO A 67 -23.39 -5.49 36.35
C PRO A 67 -23.68 -3.99 36.50
N ARG A 68 -22.68 -3.29 37.04
CA ARG A 68 -22.46 -1.84 36.92
C ARG A 68 -22.70 -1.40 35.46
N PRO A 69 -23.56 -0.40 35.18
CA PRO A 69 -23.60 0.19 33.85
C PRO A 69 -22.33 1.02 33.67
N THR A 70 -21.32 0.41 33.05
CA THR A 70 -20.17 1.14 32.50
C THR A 70 -20.68 1.93 31.30
N SER A 71 -20.48 3.25 31.36
CA SER A 71 -20.82 4.25 30.35
C SER A 71 -20.96 3.73 28.92
N ALA A 72 -22.18 3.73 28.40
CA ALA A 72 -22.42 3.98 26.98
C ALA A 72 -22.19 5.48 26.74
N LEU A 73 -20.93 5.91 26.68
CA LEU A 73 -20.56 7.15 26.04
C LEU A 73 -20.23 6.81 24.58
N ASN A 74 -20.85 7.54 23.67
CA ASN A 74 -20.81 7.43 22.21
C ASN A 74 -21.99 6.69 21.59
N GLU A 75 -23.20 7.18 21.88
CA GLU A 75 -24.19 7.34 20.81
C GLU A 75 -23.61 8.35 19.81
N ALA A 76 -22.81 7.86 18.86
CA ALA A 76 -22.37 8.66 17.73
C ALA A 76 -23.64 9.08 16.99
N ALA A 77 -23.89 10.38 16.97
CA ALA A 77 -25.00 11.00 16.29
C ALA A 77 -25.12 10.46 14.85
N PRO A 78 -26.33 10.32 14.30
CA PRO A 78 -26.49 10.00 12.89
C PRO A 78 -25.99 11.20 12.09
N GLU A 79 -24.73 11.14 11.66
CA GLU A 79 -24.18 12.14 10.78
C GLU A 79 -24.88 11.95 9.44
N ASP A 80 -25.75 12.90 9.07
CA ASP A 80 -26.27 13.12 7.72
C ASP A 80 -25.13 13.50 6.74
N ALA A 81 -23.96 12.88 6.88
CA ALA A 81 -22.94 12.89 5.88
C ALA A 81 -23.54 12.21 4.65
N LEU A 82 -23.61 12.94 3.55
CA LEU A 82 -23.96 12.34 2.27
C LEU A 82 -22.88 11.30 1.96
N ILE A 83 -23.25 10.03 2.05
CA ILE A 83 -22.33 8.90 1.94
C ILE A 83 -22.47 8.28 0.56
N ARG A 84 -21.33 7.95 -0.06
CA ARG A 84 -21.30 7.17 -1.30
C ARG A 84 -20.24 6.09 -1.25
N THR A 85 -20.60 4.87 -1.64
CA THR A 85 -19.70 3.72 -1.68
C THR A 85 -19.36 3.33 -3.12
N GLY A 86 -18.17 2.76 -3.32
CA GLY A 86 -17.70 2.32 -4.63
C GLY A 86 -16.24 1.91 -4.60
N LEU A 87 -15.59 1.87 -5.76
CA LEU A 87 -14.19 1.46 -5.86
C LEU A 87 -13.25 2.67 -5.96
N ALA A 88 -12.09 2.57 -5.32
CA ALA A 88 -10.98 3.51 -5.47
C ALA A 88 -9.80 2.86 -6.18
N THR A 89 -9.15 3.63 -7.04
CA THR A 89 -7.86 3.30 -7.64
C THR A 89 -6.91 4.46 -7.43
N TYR A 90 -5.67 4.32 -7.89
CA TYR A 90 -4.67 5.36 -7.78
C TYR A 90 -4.07 5.73 -9.13
N LYS A 91 -3.55 6.96 -9.19
CA LYS A 91 -2.72 7.44 -10.28
C LYS A 91 -1.64 8.33 -9.70
N ASN A 92 -0.44 8.27 -10.26
CA ASN A 92 0.61 9.22 -9.91
C ASN A 92 0.35 10.54 -10.64
N PHE A 93 -0.01 11.58 -9.89
CA PHE A 93 -0.17 12.93 -10.44
C PHE A 93 1.20 13.59 -10.57
N ALA A 94 2.03 13.07 -11.48
CA ALA A 94 3.36 13.63 -11.72
C ALA A 94 3.28 14.93 -12.53
N VAL A 95 4.12 15.90 -12.16
CA VAL A 95 4.38 17.12 -12.91
C VAL A 95 4.98 16.74 -14.26
N ARG A 96 4.32 17.08 -15.38
CA ARG A 96 5.00 17.08 -16.68
C ARG A 96 5.77 18.40 -16.80
N PRO A 97 7.10 18.39 -17.00
CA PRO A 97 7.82 19.61 -17.34
C PRO A 97 7.36 20.04 -18.74
N VAL A 98 6.77 21.23 -18.83
CA VAL A 98 6.47 21.84 -20.13
C VAL A 98 7.80 22.37 -20.69
N ARG A 99 8.25 21.81 -21.81
CA ARG A 99 9.35 22.43 -22.58
C ARG A 99 8.76 23.56 -23.41
N VAL A 100 9.15 24.79 -23.11
CA VAL A 100 8.82 25.94 -23.96
C VAL A 100 9.75 25.89 -25.19
N PRO A 101 9.22 25.76 -26.42
CA PRO A 101 10.04 25.78 -27.63
C PRO A 101 10.75 27.13 -27.77
N GLY A 102 12.08 27.13 -27.96
CA GLY A 102 12.86 28.35 -28.24
C GLY A 102 13.73 28.87 -27.08
N SER A 103 13.73 28.25 -25.90
CA SER A 103 14.66 28.63 -24.83
C SER A 103 16.02 27.93 -24.98
N THR A 104 17.04 28.67 -25.42
CA THR A 104 18.45 28.24 -25.49
C THR A 104 19.21 28.44 -24.18
N THR A 105 18.56 28.96 -23.13
CA THR A 105 19.15 29.09 -21.80
C THR A 105 18.53 28.04 -20.89
N THR A 106 19.35 27.12 -20.38
CA THR A 106 19.09 26.21 -19.24
C THR A 106 17.61 26.07 -18.90
N SER A 107 16.93 25.05 -19.46
CA SER A 107 15.53 24.66 -19.19
C SER A 107 14.96 25.40 -17.99
N THR A 108 14.34 26.56 -18.22
CA THR A 108 13.54 27.19 -17.18
C THR A 108 12.37 26.24 -16.98
N ILE A 109 12.51 25.37 -15.98
CA ILE A 109 11.43 24.51 -15.51
C ILE A 109 10.43 25.49 -14.93
N VAL A 110 9.48 25.94 -15.74
CA VAL A 110 8.29 26.59 -15.22
C VAL A 110 7.63 25.53 -14.34
N PRO A 111 7.42 25.78 -13.04
CA PRO A 111 6.72 24.84 -12.19
C PRO A 111 5.30 24.73 -12.71
N THR A 112 5.04 23.74 -13.56
CA THR A 112 3.70 23.33 -13.94
C THR A 112 2.97 23.07 -12.64
N THR A 113 1.85 23.76 -12.42
CA THR A 113 0.99 23.69 -11.23
C THR A 113 1.09 22.34 -10.54
N VAL A 114 1.86 22.28 -9.46
CA VAL A 114 2.00 21.08 -8.64
C VAL A 114 0.61 20.80 -8.09
N LEU A 115 -0.03 19.69 -8.51
CA LEU A 115 -1.25 19.28 -7.83
C LEU A 115 -0.86 19.02 -6.38
N PRO A 116 -1.53 19.66 -5.41
CA PRO A 116 -1.28 19.40 -4.01
C PRO A 116 -1.33 17.90 -3.74
N LYS A 117 -0.46 17.42 -2.86
CA LYS A 117 -0.38 16.00 -2.51
C LYS A 117 -1.71 15.45 -1.95
N ASP A 118 -2.59 16.34 -1.50
CA ASP A 118 -3.87 16.06 -0.86
C ASP A 118 -5.07 16.14 -1.82
N VAL A 119 -4.84 16.04 -3.14
CA VAL A 119 -5.90 16.04 -4.16
C VAL A 119 -6.35 14.64 -4.53
N CYS A 120 -7.66 14.46 -4.70
CA CYS A 120 -8.31 13.26 -5.25
C CYS A 120 -9.24 13.65 -6.40
N ILE A 121 -9.41 12.75 -7.37
CA ILE A 121 -10.30 12.98 -8.51
C ILE A 121 -11.65 12.34 -8.23
N ILE A 122 -12.69 13.18 -8.19
CA ILE A 122 -14.09 12.79 -8.05
C ILE A 122 -14.90 13.61 -9.06
N ASN A 123 -15.78 12.97 -9.83
CA ASN A 123 -16.50 13.61 -10.94
C ASN A 123 -17.94 14.04 -10.59
N PHE A 124 -18.46 13.64 -9.43
CA PHE A 124 -19.82 13.95 -8.99
C PHE A 124 -19.90 15.01 -7.88
N LEU A 125 -18.74 15.52 -7.43
CA LEU A 125 -18.64 16.59 -6.43
C LEU A 125 -18.01 17.84 -7.04
N PRO A 126 -18.35 19.04 -6.53
CA PRO A 126 -17.69 20.28 -6.92
C PRO A 126 -16.19 20.24 -6.62
N GLU A 127 -15.40 20.96 -7.42
CA GLU A 127 -13.97 21.14 -7.18
C GLU A 127 -13.74 21.91 -5.86
N GLY A 128 -12.74 21.49 -5.09
CA GLY A 128 -12.37 22.10 -3.81
C GLY A 128 -13.07 21.51 -2.58
N THR A 129 -14.14 20.71 -2.74
CA THR A 129 -14.82 20.03 -1.64
C THR A 129 -13.85 19.15 -0.86
N LYS A 130 -13.88 19.24 0.47
CA LYS A 130 -13.12 18.35 1.36
C LYS A 130 -13.95 17.09 1.57
N VAL A 131 -13.35 15.94 1.31
CA VAL A 131 -14.00 14.65 1.46
C VAL A 131 -13.13 13.74 2.32
N THR A 132 -13.78 12.86 3.06
CA THR A 132 -13.14 11.77 3.79
C THR A 132 -13.38 10.48 3.02
N ILE A 133 -12.30 9.73 2.77
CA ILE A 133 -12.33 8.46 2.04
C ILE A 133 -11.83 7.39 2.98
N GLU A 134 -12.69 6.45 3.29
CA GLU A 134 -12.45 5.29 4.13
C GLU A 134 -12.31 4.05 3.25
N ASN A 135 -11.27 3.25 3.47
CA ASN A 135 -11.18 1.91 2.92
C ASN A 135 -12.03 0.96 3.77
N THR A 136 -13.04 0.35 3.15
CA THR A 136 -13.99 -0.51 3.87
C THR A 136 -13.40 -1.88 4.25
N ASP A 137 -12.27 -2.27 3.65
CA ASP A 137 -11.61 -3.54 3.98
C ASP A 137 -10.82 -3.48 5.28
N ASN A 138 -10.31 -2.30 5.65
CA ASN A 138 -9.42 -2.15 6.81
C ASN A 138 -9.75 -0.96 7.74
N GLY A 139 -10.78 -0.18 7.42
CA GLY A 139 -11.23 0.97 8.22
C GLY A 139 -10.28 2.18 8.21
N ARG A 140 -9.27 2.21 7.33
CA ARG A 140 -8.34 3.34 7.26
C ARG A 140 -8.93 4.48 6.44
N SER A 141 -8.80 5.70 6.94
CA SER A 141 -9.38 6.89 6.32
C SER A 141 -8.35 7.96 5.99
N ILE A 142 -8.58 8.70 4.91
CA ILE A 142 -7.83 9.89 4.52
C ILE A 142 -8.78 11.04 4.18
N ALA A 143 -8.31 12.26 4.39
CA ALA A 143 -8.96 13.45 3.85
C ALA A 143 -8.28 13.88 2.54
N CYS A 144 -9.08 14.30 1.56
CA CYS A 144 -8.56 14.89 0.33
C CYS A 144 -9.48 16.00 -0.18
N ARG A 145 -8.95 16.84 -1.06
CA ARG A 145 -9.72 17.84 -1.79
C ARG A 145 -10.07 17.32 -3.18
N VAL A 146 -11.34 17.49 -3.54
CA VAL A 146 -11.84 17.11 -4.86
C VAL A 146 -11.20 17.99 -5.92
N ARG A 147 -10.72 17.33 -6.96
CA ARG A 147 -10.48 17.92 -8.26
C ARG A 147 -11.38 17.26 -9.27
N TRP A 148 -12.17 18.06 -9.95
CA TRP A 148 -13.07 17.54 -10.96
C TRP A 148 -12.28 17.13 -12.21
N GLN A 149 -12.30 15.84 -12.55
CA GLN A 149 -11.80 15.29 -13.82
C GLN A 149 -12.55 14.00 -14.15
N THR A 150 -12.45 13.55 -15.39
CA THR A 150 -12.97 12.25 -15.83
C THR A 150 -12.27 11.10 -15.10
N ILE A 151 -13.06 10.17 -14.56
CA ILE A 151 -12.59 8.93 -13.93
C ILE A 151 -12.89 7.73 -14.83
N PRO A 152 -12.09 6.65 -14.76
CA PRO A 152 -12.40 5.40 -15.46
C PRO A 152 -13.76 4.83 -15.02
N SER A 153 -14.44 4.13 -15.93
CA SER A 153 -15.71 3.46 -15.63
C SER A 153 -15.55 2.45 -14.50
N GLY A 154 -16.55 2.38 -13.60
CA GLY A 154 -16.53 1.47 -12.45
C GLY A 154 -15.73 1.99 -11.25
N MET A 155 -15.00 3.11 -11.38
CA MET A 155 -14.32 3.77 -10.27
C MET A 155 -15.18 4.91 -9.73
N LEU A 156 -15.19 5.06 -8.41
CA LEU A 156 -15.82 6.19 -7.72
C LEU A 156 -14.84 7.34 -7.50
N VAL A 157 -13.58 7.01 -7.23
CA VAL A 157 -12.52 7.99 -6.94
C VAL A 157 -11.16 7.52 -7.43
N VAL A 158 -10.33 8.45 -7.89
CA VAL A 158 -8.92 8.20 -8.19
C VAL A 158 -8.05 9.01 -7.25
N LEU A 159 -7.26 8.32 -6.43
CA LEU A 159 -6.36 8.92 -5.45
C LEU A 159 -4.98 9.16 -6.04
N ASN A 160 -4.25 10.13 -5.49
CA ASN A 160 -2.82 10.20 -5.75
C ASN A 160 -2.13 8.98 -5.13
N ALA A 161 -1.11 8.41 -5.78
CA ALA A 161 -0.41 7.22 -5.28
C ALA A 161 0.06 7.34 -3.81
N PRO A 162 0.63 8.48 -3.34
CA PRO A 162 1.01 8.64 -1.94
C PRO A 162 -0.17 8.71 -0.97
N LEU A 163 -1.37 9.12 -1.42
CA LEU A 163 -2.58 9.10 -0.60
C LEU A 163 -3.16 7.69 -0.51
N PHE A 164 -3.17 6.97 -1.64
CA PHE A 164 -3.61 5.58 -1.67
C PHE A 164 -2.79 4.71 -0.72
N GLN A 165 -1.47 4.88 -0.72
CA GLN A 165 -0.55 4.19 0.19
C GLN A 165 -0.85 4.39 1.68
N LYS A 166 -1.57 5.45 2.07
CA LYS A 166 -1.97 5.65 3.47
C LYS A 166 -3.12 4.72 3.87
N ILE A 167 -3.99 4.35 2.94
CA ILE A 167 -5.17 3.51 3.20
C ILE A 167 -5.01 2.06 2.72
N SER A 168 -4.08 1.77 1.80
CA SER A 168 -3.87 0.44 1.23
C SER A 168 -2.56 0.36 0.45
N GLU A 169 -2.06 -0.85 0.20
CA GLU A 169 -0.89 -1.08 -0.66
C GLU A 169 -1.25 -0.95 -2.15
N LEU A 170 -0.35 -0.39 -2.97
CA LEU A 170 -0.65 -0.12 -4.39
C LEU A 170 -1.07 -1.36 -5.19
N ASN A 171 -0.57 -2.55 -4.82
CA ASN A 171 -0.91 -3.82 -5.49
C ASN A 171 -2.32 -4.34 -5.15
N GLN A 172 -3.01 -3.73 -4.18
CA GLN A 172 -4.38 -4.10 -3.80
C GLN A 172 -5.44 -3.30 -4.57
N ALA A 173 -5.04 -2.36 -5.43
CA ALA A 173 -6.00 -1.60 -6.22
C ALA A 173 -6.69 -2.49 -7.27
N PRO A 174 -8.00 -2.31 -7.53
CA PRO A 174 -8.90 -1.36 -6.88
C PRO A 174 -9.45 -1.85 -5.52
N ILE A 175 -9.61 -0.93 -4.56
CA ILE A 175 -10.15 -1.23 -3.22
C ILE A 175 -11.57 -0.67 -3.05
N PRO A 176 -12.43 -1.31 -2.26
CA PRO A 176 -13.72 -0.76 -1.89
C PRO A 176 -13.56 0.38 -0.88
N VAL A 177 -14.25 1.50 -1.14
CA VAL A 177 -14.20 2.70 -0.31
C VAL A 177 -15.58 3.26 -0.04
N ARG A 178 -15.64 4.02 1.05
CA ARG A 178 -16.76 4.87 1.45
C ARG A 178 -16.29 6.33 1.47
N ILE A 179 -17.04 7.20 0.81
CA ILE A 179 -16.77 8.64 0.74
C ILE A 179 -17.85 9.38 1.53
N SER A 180 -17.44 10.30 2.40
CA SER A 180 -18.30 11.23 3.14
C SER A 180 -17.80 12.67 2.96
N TRP A 181 -18.72 13.64 2.89
CA TRP A 181 -18.43 15.06 2.69
C TRP A 181 -19.48 15.97 3.32
#